data_AF-A0A2R4WME5-F1
#
_entry.id   AF-A0A2R4WME5-F1
#
_cell.length_a   1.000
_cell.length_b   1.000
_cell.length_c   1.000
_cell.angle_alpha   90.00
_cell.angle_beta   90.00
_cell.angle_gamma   90.00
#
_symmetry.space_group_name_H-M   'P 1'
#
loop_
_entity.id
_entity.type
_entity.pdbx_description
1 polymer ?
#
loop_
_entity_poly.entity_id
_entity_poly.type
_entity_poly.pdbx_seq_one_letter_code
_entity_poly.pdbx_strand_id
1 'polypeptide(L)'
;MPTFDEARSPLSRFQAMVRERRQDHDTWTETAARSLLMSFVNGIRKNRKSCPAALTELWSNGQLDGQIIHLKLVNRQMFGRAKLDLFEARLIDADCIGSTPVPLGF
;
A
#
# COMPACT_ATOMS: atom_id res chain seq x y z
N MET A 1 2.62 -9.45 28.95
CA MET A 1 2.70 -8.70 27.69
C MET A 1 3.21 -9.66 26.63
N PRO A 2 2.45 -9.99 25.58
CA PRO A 2 2.95 -10.83 24.49
C PRO A 2 4.14 -10.12 23.85
N THR A 3 5.26 -10.83 23.72
CA THR A 3 6.57 -10.24 23.43
C THR A 3 6.64 -9.91 21.94
N PHE A 4 7.02 -8.68 21.58
CA PHE A 4 7.21 -8.24 20.18
C PHE A 4 8.10 -9.20 19.37
N ASP A 5 8.99 -9.90 20.07
CA ASP A 5 9.89 -10.90 19.51
C ASP A 5 9.14 -12.12 18.90
N GLU A 6 8.02 -12.54 19.49
CA GLU A 6 7.18 -13.64 18.98
C GLU A 6 6.49 -13.29 17.66
N ALA A 7 6.26 -12.01 17.39
CA ALA A 7 5.68 -11.51 16.15
C ALA A 7 6.72 -11.26 15.05
N ARG A 8 8.02 -11.24 15.39
CA ARG A 8 9.09 -10.94 14.43
C ARG A 8 9.32 -12.09 13.46
N SER A 9 9.29 -13.34 13.93
CA SER A 9 9.53 -14.50 13.07
C SER A 9 8.42 -14.73 12.02
N PRO A 10 7.13 -14.62 12.35
CA PRO A 10 6.08 -14.76 11.34
C PRO A 10 6.06 -13.56 10.37
N LEU A 11 6.43 -12.36 10.82
CA LEU A 11 6.52 -11.17 9.98
C LEU A 11 7.65 -11.28 8.95
N SER A 12 8.86 -11.68 9.37
CA SER A 12 9.98 -11.89 8.45
C SER A 12 9.66 -12.97 7.42
N ARG A 13 9.00 -14.06 7.83
CA ARG A 13 8.55 -15.12 6.91
C ARG A 13 7.51 -14.59 5.91
N PHE A 14 6.59 -13.73 6.34
CA PHE A 14 5.63 -13.08 5.45
C PHE A 14 6.31 -12.21 4.39
N GLN A 15 7.27 -11.38 4.80
CA GLN A 15 8.01 -10.52 3.88
C GLN A 15 8.78 -11.33 2.83
N ALA A 16 9.39 -12.45 3.23
CA ALA A 16 10.05 -13.37 2.30
C ALA A 16 9.05 -13.97 1.30
N MET A 17 7.89 -14.46 1.78
CA MET A 17 6.83 -15.00 0.91
C MET A 17 6.30 -13.98 -0.11
N VAL A 18 6.12 -12.71 0.30
CA VAL A 18 5.66 -11.64 -0.59
C VAL A 18 6.72 -11.31 -1.65
N ARG A 19 8.01 -11.28 -1.27
CA ARG A 19 9.12 -11.07 -2.22
C ARG A 19 9.25 -12.22 -3.21
N GLU A 20 9.08 -13.46 -2.75
CA GLU A 20 9.13 -14.67 -3.57
C GLU A 20 7.83 -14.94 -4.34
N ARG A 21 6.77 -14.14 -4.13
CA ARG A 21 5.42 -14.35 -4.69
C ARG A 21 4.89 -15.77 -4.52
N ARG A 22 5.18 -16.39 -3.36
CA ARG A 22 4.80 -17.77 -3.07
C ARG A 22 3.28 -17.85 -2.81
N GLN A 23 2.58 -18.74 -3.52
CA GLN A 23 1.12 -18.87 -3.41
C GLN A 23 0.67 -19.66 -2.16
N ASP A 24 1.56 -20.37 -1.48
CA ASP A 24 1.31 -21.12 -0.24
C ASP A 24 1.29 -20.21 1.00
N HIS A 25 0.27 -19.35 1.08
CA HIS A 25 0.05 -18.41 2.18
C HIS A 25 -0.87 -18.98 3.28
N ASP A 26 -1.64 -20.02 2.99
CA ASP A 26 -2.57 -20.65 3.94
C ASP A 26 -1.83 -21.24 5.15
N THR A 27 -0.73 -21.97 4.91
CA THR A 27 0.11 -22.57 5.97
C THR A 27 0.73 -21.52 6.91
N TRP A 28 1.14 -20.38 6.35
CA TRP A 28 1.65 -19.26 7.16
C TRP A 28 0.53 -18.60 7.97
N THR A 29 -0.67 -18.48 7.39
CA THR A 29 -1.83 -17.83 8.01
C THR A 29 -2.24 -18.57 9.29
N GLU A 30 -2.19 -19.89 9.31
CA GLU A 30 -2.46 -20.70 10.52
C GLU A 30 -1.44 -20.48 11.64
N THR A 31 -0.17 -20.30 11.28
CA THR A 31 0.92 -20.03 12.24
C THR A 31 0.81 -18.60 12.79
N ALA A 32 0.54 -17.61 11.93
CA ALA A 32 0.39 -16.21 12.32
C ALA A 32 -0.92 -15.94 13.08
N ALA A 33 -1.96 -16.77 12.92
CA ALA A 33 -3.21 -16.66 13.69
C ALA A 33 -3.02 -16.88 15.19
N ARG A 34 -1.97 -17.61 15.59
CA ARG A 34 -1.64 -17.89 17.00
C ARG A 34 -0.77 -16.81 17.65
N SER A 35 -0.39 -15.77 16.91
CA SER A 35 0.45 -14.68 17.39
C SER A 35 -0.30 -13.35 17.46
N LEU A 36 0.41 -12.27 17.80
CA LEU A 36 -0.07 -10.89 17.74
C LEU A 36 -0.58 -10.46 16.35
N LEU A 37 -0.32 -11.23 15.30
CA LEU A 37 -0.77 -10.97 13.93
C LEU A 37 -2.17 -11.53 13.61
N MET A 38 -2.89 -12.05 14.60
CA MET A 38 -4.23 -12.63 14.41
C MET A 38 -5.22 -11.66 13.71
N SER A 39 -5.22 -10.37 14.07
CA SER A 39 -6.10 -9.38 13.42
C SER A 39 -5.75 -9.15 11.95
N PHE A 40 -4.45 -9.15 11.63
CA PHE A 40 -3.94 -9.06 10.26
C PHE A 40 -4.31 -10.30 9.44
N VAL A 41 -4.14 -11.48 10.02
CA VAL A 41 -4.57 -12.76 9.43
C VAL A 41 -6.08 -12.77 9.13
N ASN A 42 -6.91 -12.29 10.05
CA ASN A 42 -8.35 -12.19 9.79
C ASN A 42 -8.68 -11.25 8.61
N GLY A 43 -7.92 -10.16 8.45
CA GLY A 43 -7.99 -9.30 7.28
C GLY A 43 -7.61 -10.00 5.98
N ILE A 44 -6.57 -10.83 5.99
CA ILE A 44 -6.16 -11.65 4.83
C ILE A 44 -7.22 -12.70 4.49
N ARG A 45 -7.76 -13.41 5.49
CA ARG A 45 -8.80 -14.44 5.30
C ARG A 45 -10.07 -13.85 4.66
N LYS A 46 -10.46 -12.62 5.04
CA LYS A 46 -11.59 -11.90 4.43
C LYS A 46 -11.34 -11.57 2.95
N ASN A 47 -10.07 -11.45 2.56
CA ASN A 47 -9.61 -11.09 1.21
C ASN A 47 -8.94 -12.26 0.47
N ARG A 48 -9.24 -13.51 0.86
CA ARG A 48 -8.57 -14.72 0.33
C ARG A 48 -8.62 -14.84 -1.19
N LYS A 49 -9.64 -14.30 -1.85
CA LYS A 49 -9.78 -14.32 -3.32
C LYS A 49 -8.89 -13.31 -4.04
N SER A 50 -8.51 -12.21 -3.39
CA SER A 50 -7.67 -11.16 -3.98
C SER A 50 -6.18 -11.35 -3.69
N CYS A 51 -5.81 -12.11 -2.66
CA CYS A 51 -4.40 -12.38 -2.35
C CYS A 51 -3.63 -13.09 -3.48
N PRO A 52 -4.18 -14.13 -4.15
CA PRO A 52 -3.50 -14.78 -5.28
C PRO A 52 -3.29 -13.83 -6.46
N ALA A 53 -4.28 -12.98 -6.76
CA ALA A 53 -4.16 -11.95 -7.79
C ALA A 53 -3.08 -10.92 -7.41
N ALA A 54 -3.11 -10.39 -6.18
CA ALA A 54 -2.12 -9.43 -5.69
C ALA A 54 -0.67 -9.96 -5.68
N LEU A 55 -0.47 -11.28 -5.56
CA LEU A 55 0.85 -11.91 -5.63
C LEU A 55 1.28 -12.20 -7.08
N THR A 56 0.33 -12.51 -7.97
CA THR A 56 0.61 -12.88 -9.36
C THR A 56 0.79 -11.66 -10.26
N GLU A 57 0.03 -10.61 -9.97
CA GLU A 57 -0.09 -9.44 -10.80
C GLU A 57 1.13 -8.52 -10.63
N LEU A 58 1.77 -8.15 -11.75
CA LEU A 58 3.04 -7.41 -11.75
C LEU A 58 2.87 -5.91 -11.54
N TRP A 59 1.67 -5.36 -11.70
CA TRP A 59 1.43 -3.94 -11.57
C TRP A 59 1.14 -3.58 -10.12
N SER A 60 1.96 -2.68 -9.58
CA SER A 60 1.73 -2.08 -8.28
C SER A 60 0.59 -1.07 -8.40
N ASN A 61 -0.37 -1.11 -7.46
CA ASN A 61 -1.32 -0.01 -7.28
C ASN A 61 -0.63 1.30 -6.81
N GLY A 62 0.69 1.32 -6.65
CA GLY A 62 1.46 2.46 -6.13
C GLY A 62 1.23 3.79 -6.85
N GLN A 63 0.98 3.79 -8.16
CA GLN A 63 0.62 5.02 -8.88
C GLN A 63 -0.77 5.54 -8.47
N LEU A 64 -1.76 4.64 -8.40
CA LEU A 64 -3.11 4.95 -7.92
C LEU A 64 -3.10 5.37 -6.45
N ASP A 65 -2.36 4.66 -5.60
CA ASP A 65 -2.21 4.97 -4.19
C ASP A 65 -1.53 6.33 -3.99
N GLY A 66 -0.52 6.66 -4.80
CA GLY A 66 0.13 7.97 -4.83
C GLY A 66 -0.84 9.10 -5.19
N GLN A 67 -1.63 8.91 -6.25
CA GLN A 67 -2.67 9.86 -6.65
C GLN A 67 -3.75 10.02 -5.56
N ILE A 68 -4.20 8.93 -4.93
CA ILE A 68 -5.17 8.97 -3.83
C ILE A 68 -4.61 9.70 -2.61
N ILE A 69 -3.35 9.45 -2.25
CA ILE A 69 -2.67 10.14 -1.14
C ILE A 69 -2.54 11.63 -1.44
N HIS A 70 -2.13 11.98 -2.66
CA HIS A 70 -2.02 13.36 -3.10
C HIS A 70 -3.37 14.08 -3.04
N LEU A 71 -4.42 13.47 -3.58
CA LEU A 71 -5.79 13.99 -3.51
C LEU A 71 -6.27 14.19 -2.06
N LYS A 72 -6.02 13.22 -1.19
CA LYS A 72 -6.34 13.32 0.25
C LYS A 72 -5.54 14.42 0.94
N LEU A 73 -4.28 14.63 0.55
CA LEU A 73 -3.42 15.67 1.12
C LEU A 73 -3.90 17.06 0.72
N VAL A 74 -4.17 17.29 -0.57
CA VAL A 74 -4.72 18.56 -1.08
C VAL A 74 -6.05 18.86 -0.39
N ASN A 75 -6.92 17.87 -0.23
CA ASN A 75 -8.22 18.06 0.43
C ASN A 75 -8.07 18.44 1.92
N ARG A 76 -7.13 17.80 2.63
CA ARG A 76 -6.83 18.12 4.03
C ARG A 76 -6.22 19.51 4.21
N GLN A 77 -5.30 19.92 3.34
CA GLN A 77 -4.73 21.27 3.36
C GLN A 77 -5.78 22.35 3.13
N MET A 78 -6.85 22.01 2.40
CA MET A 78 -7.93 22.93 2.08
C MET A 78 -9.08 22.88 3.09
N PHE A 79 -9.02 22.02 4.12
CA PHE A 79 -10.03 21.86 5.17
C PHE A 79 -11.48 21.85 4.63
N GLY A 80 -11.70 21.21 3.47
CA GLY A 80 -13.02 21.13 2.82
C GLY A 80 -13.51 22.42 2.14
N ARG A 81 -12.67 23.45 2.00
CA ARG A 81 -13.03 24.75 1.39
C ARG A 81 -12.77 24.84 -0.13
N ALA A 82 -12.15 23.82 -0.71
CA ALA A 82 -11.96 23.78 -2.14
C ALA A 82 -13.22 23.26 -2.83
N LYS A 83 -13.89 24.14 -3.57
CA LYS A 83 -14.80 23.73 -4.65
C LYS A 83 -13.97 23.00 -5.73
N LEU A 84 -14.62 22.19 -6.57
CA LEU A 84 -13.94 21.37 -7.60
C LEU A 84 -12.89 22.16 -8.39
N ASP A 85 -13.20 23.41 -8.75
CA ASP A 85 -12.29 24.30 -9.50
C ASP A 85 -10.94 24.55 -8.79
N LEU A 86 -10.93 24.66 -7.45
CA LEU A 86 -9.72 24.85 -6.64
C LEU A 86 -8.91 23.56 -6.47
N PHE A 87 -9.58 22.41 -6.54
CA PHE A 87 -8.92 21.10 -6.55
C PHE A 87 -8.21 20.84 -7.87
N GLU A 88 -8.91 21.05 -8.98
CA GLU A 88 -8.36 20.86 -10.32
C GLU A 88 -7.12 21.74 -10.53
N ALA A 89 -7.21 23.02 -10.17
CA ALA A 89 -6.08 23.94 -10.30
C ALA A 89 -4.82 23.46 -9.55
N ARG A 90 -4.94 22.91 -8.33
CA ARG A 90 -3.80 22.43 -7.55
C ARG A 90 -3.31 21.05 -7.95
N LEU A 91 -4.20 20.16 -8.37
CA LEU A 91 -3.82 18.84 -8.86
C LEU A 91 -3.04 18.95 -10.18
N ILE A 92 -3.52 19.80 -11.09
CA ILE A 92 -2.86 20.04 -12.39
C ILE A 92 -1.54 20.79 -12.19
N ASP A 93 -1.49 21.80 -11.32
CA ASP A 93 -0.24 22.54 -11.04
C ASP A 93 0.84 21.64 -10.43
N ALA A 94 0.48 20.73 -9.51
CA ALA A 94 1.41 19.76 -8.93
C ALA A 94 1.90 18.71 -9.94
N ASP A 95 1.04 18.23 -10.85
CA ASP A 95 1.42 17.27 -11.89
C ASP A 95 2.26 17.93 -13.02
N CYS A 96 2.04 19.22 -13.31
CA CYS A 96 2.83 19.97 -14.29
C CYS A 96 4.30 20.15 -13.89
N ILE A 97 4.64 20.06 -12.60
CA ILE A 97 6.03 20.12 -12.10
C ILE A 97 6.80 18.80 -12.39
N GLY A 98 6.10 17.70 -12.72
CA GLY A 98 6.70 16.40 -13.03
C GLY A 98 7.01 16.12 -14.51
N SER A 99 6.61 17.01 -15.43
CA SER A 99 6.70 16.75 -16.89
C SER A 99 7.61 17.71 -17.68
N THR A 100 8.37 18.58 -17.02
CA THR A 100 9.41 19.35 -17.74
C THR A 100 10.70 18.52 -17.79
N PRO A 101 11.21 18.14 -18.97
CA PRO A 101 12.55 17.59 -19.05
C PRO A 101 13.51 18.72 -18.68
N VAL A 102 14.17 18.58 -17.52
CA VAL A 102 15.29 19.43 -17.16
C VAL A 102 16.36 19.24 -18.25
N PRO A 103 16.72 20.28 -19.03
CA PRO A 103 17.79 20.13 -20.01
C PRO A 103 19.09 19.96 -19.23
N LEU A 104 19.69 18.77 -19.32
CA LEU A 104 21.08 18.55 -18.93
C LEU A 104 21.95 19.42 -19.85
N GLY A 105 22.46 20.51 -19.29
CA GLY A 105 23.58 21.24 -19.86
C GLY A 105 24.89 20.47 -19.66
N PHE A 106 25.65 20.40 -20.74
CA PHE A 106 26.93 19.72 -21.01
C PHE A 106 26.85 18.23 -21.36
#